data_AF-A0A9P9AGP3-F1
#
_entry.id   AF-A0A9P9AGP3-F1
#
_cell.length_a   1.000
_cell.length_b   1.000
_cell.length_c   1.000
_cell.angle_alpha   90.00
_cell.angle_beta   90.00
_cell.angle_gamma   90.00
#
_symmetry.space_group_name_H-M   'P 1'
#
loop_
_entity.id
_entity.type
_entity.pdbx_description
1 polymer ?
#
loop_
_entity_poly.entity_id
_entity_poly.type
_entity_poly.pdbx_seq_one_letter_code
_entity_poly.pdbx_strand_id
1 'polypeptide(L)'
;MPVFACGSGLFSDGYINNVIGSVNTVLAYQYGEIYTKSTAARNVSSIAFAGTVVGQLIFGYLSDRWSRSNALLLSTVILVLFTALATGSYFKGEAAGMFAMLTAWRFFVGIGIGGEYPAGSVGCAESTGSLKEGQRNRWFILFTNSMIDFGFVIGAFVPFVVAAAAKNTHYETIWRTSLGIGIIFPLVLFYLRLKLEEPEEFRKESMKQATPYALIFKFYWFRLFCVALIWFMYNFSSYAFGIYSSSILSGIYDDEASLTTVFGWNTVVNLFYIPGTLIGAFVSDWLGPRYTLALGLMLQAIIGFAMAGAYAQISQNIAGFAVVYGIFLSLGEFGPGNNIGLLAAKTSATGVRGRYYGIAAATGKIGAFVGTWVFPYIQKAGGEDSVKSAQYPFFVASSLCVVSAIVALVFVPHVGQDTIQLEDIRFREYLERNGWDTSQLGMAREKVQETEHIASEKTSS
;
A
#
# COMPACT_ATOMS: atom_id res chain seq x y z
N MET A 1 3.93 20.57 6.09
CA MET A 1 4.85 19.70 6.85
C MET A 1 4.15 18.44 7.39
N PRO A 2 3.01 18.51 8.12
CA PRO A 2 2.36 17.32 8.68
C PRO A 2 1.91 16.30 7.62
N VAL A 3 1.28 16.79 6.54
CA VAL A 3 0.79 15.94 5.43
C VAL A 3 1.91 15.06 4.84
N PHE A 4 3.08 15.65 4.59
CA PHE A 4 4.26 14.93 4.09
C PHE A 4 4.80 13.93 5.12
N ALA A 5 4.99 14.35 6.37
CA ALA A 5 5.54 13.47 7.42
C ALA A 5 4.63 12.26 7.75
N CYS A 6 3.30 12.44 7.63
CA CYS A 6 2.31 11.39 7.82
C CYS A 6 2.28 10.43 6.63
N GLY A 7 2.14 10.94 5.41
CA GLY A 7 1.92 10.11 4.23
C GLY A 7 3.18 9.42 3.70
N SER A 8 4.33 10.12 3.69
CA SER A 8 5.52 9.66 2.96
C SER A 8 6.18 8.40 3.51
N GLY A 9 5.72 7.91 4.67
CA GLY A 9 6.10 6.60 5.21
C GLY A 9 5.87 5.44 4.26
N LEU A 10 4.85 5.56 3.42
CA LEU A 10 4.48 4.57 2.41
C LEU A 10 5.53 4.41 1.30
N PHE A 11 6.49 5.33 1.17
CA PHE A 11 7.68 5.10 0.34
C PHE A 11 8.43 3.84 0.75
N SER A 12 8.56 3.62 2.06
CA SER A 12 9.28 2.47 2.59
C SER A 12 8.54 1.16 2.29
N ASP A 13 7.21 1.18 2.24
CA ASP A 13 6.39 0.04 1.82
C ASP A 13 6.70 -0.33 0.37
N GLY A 14 6.66 0.66 -0.53
CA GLY A 14 7.01 0.47 -1.93
C GLY A 14 8.41 -0.11 -2.09
N TYR A 15 9.41 0.53 -1.47
CA TYR A 15 10.81 0.10 -1.55
C TYR A 15 11.00 -1.35 -1.08
N ILE A 16 10.53 -1.68 0.13
CA ILE A 16 10.79 -2.97 0.77
C ILE A 16 10.04 -4.13 0.06
N ASN A 17 8.85 -3.87 -0.48
CA ASN A 17 8.11 -4.87 -1.24
C ASN A 17 8.65 -5.06 -2.66
N ASN A 18 9.24 -4.04 -3.27
CA ASN A 18 9.85 -4.21 -4.60
C ASN A 18 11.22 -4.88 -4.53
N VAL A 19 12.08 -4.39 -3.62
CA VAL A 19 13.47 -4.85 -3.50
C VAL A 19 13.56 -6.35 -3.20
N ILE A 20 12.56 -6.94 -2.53
CA ILE A 20 12.56 -8.37 -2.22
C ILE A 20 12.48 -9.24 -3.47
N GLY A 21 11.85 -8.77 -4.56
CA GLY A 21 11.84 -9.49 -5.83
C GLY A 21 13.27 -9.71 -6.33
N SER A 22 14.06 -8.64 -6.38
CA SER A 22 15.49 -8.71 -6.74
C SER A 22 16.31 -9.55 -5.76
N VAL A 23 16.07 -9.42 -4.44
CA VAL A 23 16.73 -10.24 -3.43
C VAL A 23 16.42 -11.73 -3.64
N ASN A 24 15.17 -12.08 -3.92
CA ASN A 24 14.75 -13.45 -4.20
C ASN A 24 15.49 -14.03 -5.41
N THR A 25 15.63 -13.24 -6.48
CA THR A 25 16.43 -13.60 -7.66
C THR A 25 17.90 -13.82 -7.27
N VAL A 26 18.53 -12.88 -6.55
CA VAL A 26 19.93 -13.02 -6.13
C VAL A 26 20.15 -14.25 -5.26
N LEU A 27 19.24 -14.56 -4.33
CA LEU A 27 19.31 -15.75 -3.48
C LEU A 27 19.19 -17.05 -4.31
N ALA A 28 18.36 -17.05 -5.36
CA ALA A 28 18.28 -18.18 -6.28
C ALA A 28 19.59 -18.40 -7.06
N TYR A 29 20.24 -17.33 -7.54
CA TYR A 29 21.56 -17.43 -8.17
C TYR A 29 22.65 -17.88 -7.19
N GLN A 30 22.66 -17.32 -5.97
CA GLN A 30 23.71 -17.58 -4.99
C GLN A 30 23.67 -19.00 -4.40
N TYR A 31 22.48 -19.53 -4.14
CA TYR A 31 22.30 -20.78 -3.39
C TYR A 31 21.68 -21.91 -4.22
N GLY A 32 21.28 -21.66 -5.47
CA GLY A 32 20.75 -22.66 -6.38
C GLY A 32 19.59 -23.46 -5.79
N GLU A 33 19.65 -24.79 -5.92
CA GLU A 33 18.60 -25.70 -5.44
C GLU A 33 18.34 -25.63 -3.93
N ILE A 34 19.35 -25.26 -3.13
CA ILE A 34 19.20 -25.10 -1.68
C ILE A 34 18.14 -24.04 -1.37
N TYR A 35 18.05 -23.00 -2.20
CA TYR A 35 17.02 -21.98 -2.08
C TYR A 35 15.76 -22.34 -2.87
N THR A 36 15.89 -22.63 -4.16
CA THR A 36 14.74 -22.76 -5.09
C THR A 36 13.84 -23.96 -4.80
N LYS A 37 14.37 -25.07 -4.28
CA LYS A 37 13.57 -26.24 -3.85
C LYS A 37 13.09 -26.15 -2.41
N SER A 38 13.52 -25.13 -1.66
CA SER A 38 13.10 -24.94 -0.28
C SER A 38 11.83 -24.10 -0.17
N THR A 39 11.16 -24.15 0.97
CA THR A 39 10.04 -23.25 1.28
C THR A 39 10.48 -21.78 1.39
N ALA A 40 11.78 -21.50 1.53
CA ALA A 40 12.29 -20.14 1.66
C ALA A 40 12.04 -19.28 0.42
N ALA A 41 12.19 -19.85 -0.78
CA ALA A 41 11.96 -19.14 -2.05
C ALA A 41 10.55 -18.52 -2.15
N ARG A 42 9.57 -19.11 -1.46
CA ARG A 42 8.22 -18.56 -1.33
C ARG A 42 8.06 -17.69 -0.09
N ASN A 43 8.53 -18.17 1.06
CA ASN A 43 8.24 -17.52 2.34
C ASN A 43 8.96 -16.16 2.47
N VAL A 44 10.17 -16.03 1.95
CA VAL A 44 10.94 -14.77 2.01
C VAL A 44 10.19 -13.64 1.32
N SER A 45 9.60 -13.88 0.15
CA SER A 45 8.82 -12.84 -0.55
C SER A 45 7.46 -12.58 0.10
N SER A 46 6.73 -13.62 0.51
CA SER A 46 5.32 -13.48 0.90
C SER A 46 5.05 -13.17 2.38
N ILE A 47 5.94 -13.56 3.31
CA ILE A 47 5.65 -13.48 4.76
C ILE A 47 5.46 -12.05 5.27
N ALA A 48 6.06 -11.07 4.59
CA ALA A 48 5.90 -9.66 4.93
C ALA A 48 4.43 -9.23 4.86
N PHE A 49 3.63 -9.77 3.92
CA PHE A 49 2.20 -9.47 3.83
C PHE A 49 1.42 -9.93 5.06
N ALA A 50 1.75 -11.11 5.61
CA ALA A 50 1.14 -11.58 6.85
C ALA A 50 1.46 -10.63 8.02
N GLY A 51 2.72 -10.18 8.10
CA GLY A 51 3.13 -9.13 9.03
C GLY A 51 2.36 -7.83 8.83
N THR A 52 2.17 -7.39 7.59
CA THR A 52 1.43 -6.17 7.24
C THR A 52 -0.03 -6.24 7.66
N VAL A 53 -0.70 -7.37 7.47
CA VAL A 53 -2.08 -7.59 7.96
C VAL A 53 -2.14 -7.41 9.48
N VAL A 54 -1.22 -8.07 10.21
CA VAL A 54 -1.14 -7.94 11.68
C VAL A 54 -0.87 -6.48 12.08
N GLY A 55 0.07 -5.81 11.42
CA GLY A 55 0.38 -4.41 11.64
C GLY A 55 -0.82 -3.49 11.39
N GLN A 56 -1.54 -3.65 10.28
CA GLN A 56 -2.69 -2.81 9.93
C GLN A 56 -3.81 -2.91 10.96
N LEU A 57 -4.07 -4.10 11.50
CA LEU A 57 -5.10 -4.29 12.53
C LEU A 57 -4.66 -3.70 13.88
N ILE A 58 -3.41 -3.98 14.30
CA ILE A 58 -2.86 -3.46 15.58
C ILE A 58 -2.77 -1.94 15.55
N PHE A 59 -2.14 -1.38 14.53
CA PHE A 59 -1.92 0.06 14.42
C PHE A 59 -3.19 0.83 14.05
N GLY A 60 -4.17 0.21 13.39
CA GLY A 60 -5.50 0.80 13.26
C GLY A 60 -6.18 0.97 14.61
N TYR A 61 -6.06 -0.02 15.49
CA TYR A 61 -6.54 0.10 16.86
C TYR A 61 -5.75 1.13 17.68
N LEU A 62 -4.41 1.08 17.63
CA LEU A 62 -3.54 1.98 18.39
C LEU A 62 -3.69 3.43 17.93
N SER A 63 -3.82 3.69 16.63
CA SER A 63 -3.93 5.04 16.11
C SER A 63 -5.24 5.71 16.57
N ASP A 64 -6.35 4.97 16.65
CA ASP A 64 -7.62 5.49 17.17
C ASP A 64 -7.61 5.62 18.71
N ARG A 65 -7.03 4.64 19.43
CA ARG A 65 -7.16 4.54 20.90
C ARG A 65 -6.09 5.30 21.67
N TRP A 66 -4.87 5.35 21.14
CA TRP A 66 -3.70 5.91 21.81
C TRP A 66 -3.31 7.26 21.24
N SER A 67 -2.92 7.33 19.96
CA SER A 67 -2.36 8.55 19.34
C SER A 67 -2.07 8.29 17.86
N ARG A 68 -2.30 9.28 16.97
CA ARG A 68 -1.90 9.18 15.56
C ARG A 68 -0.38 9.23 15.43
N SER A 69 0.24 10.21 16.08
CA SER A 69 1.67 10.49 15.96
C SER A 69 2.55 9.41 16.60
N ASN A 70 2.21 8.95 17.80
CA ASN A 70 2.99 7.92 18.50
C ASN A 70 2.86 6.54 17.84
N ALA A 71 1.67 6.21 17.32
CA ALA A 71 1.46 5.00 16.54
C ALA A 71 2.36 5.00 15.30
N LEU A 72 2.43 6.13 14.60
CA LEU A 72 3.29 6.31 13.43
C LEU A 72 4.79 6.27 13.77
N LEU A 73 5.19 6.87 14.90
CA LEU A 73 6.58 6.81 15.36
C LEU A 73 6.99 5.37 15.70
N LEU A 74 6.14 4.64 16.42
CA LEU A 74 6.40 3.24 16.80
C LEU A 74 6.50 2.33 15.58
N SER A 75 5.63 2.48 14.58
CA SER A 75 5.72 1.71 13.34
C SER A 75 7.04 1.95 12.60
N THR A 76 7.53 3.20 12.62
CA THR A 76 8.82 3.59 12.02
C THR A 76 9.98 2.91 12.73
N VAL A 77 9.97 2.86 14.06
CA VAL A 77 11.03 2.21 14.85
C VAL A 77 11.09 0.71 14.54
N ILE A 78 9.94 0.03 14.50
CA ILE A 78 9.84 -1.38 14.11
C ILE A 78 10.42 -1.56 12.70
N LEU A 79 10.02 -0.71 11.77
CA LEU A 79 10.47 -0.77 10.39
C LEU A 79 11.99 -0.63 10.26
N VAL A 80 12.60 0.37 10.90
CA VAL A 80 14.05 0.60 10.90
C VAL A 80 14.79 -0.60 11.51
N LEU A 81 14.38 -1.02 12.72
CA LEU A 81 15.04 -2.09 13.47
C LEU A 81 15.03 -3.40 12.69
N PHE A 82 13.86 -3.84 12.23
CA PHE A 82 13.74 -5.15 11.58
C PHE A 82 14.26 -5.15 10.15
N THR A 83 14.31 -4.00 9.46
CA THR A 83 15.00 -3.90 8.16
C THR A 83 16.52 -4.01 8.33
N ALA A 84 17.08 -3.42 9.40
CA ALA A 84 18.48 -3.60 9.77
C ALA A 84 18.81 -5.07 10.11
N LEU A 85 17.96 -5.72 10.91
CA LEU A 85 18.12 -7.14 11.23
C LEU A 85 17.97 -8.04 10.00
N ALA A 86 17.01 -7.74 9.11
CA ALA A 86 16.85 -8.47 7.84
C ALA A 86 18.11 -8.36 6.96
N THR A 87 18.69 -7.17 6.86
CA THR A 87 19.96 -6.92 6.14
C THR A 87 21.11 -7.74 6.72
N GLY A 88 21.20 -7.82 8.04
CA GLY A 88 22.23 -8.56 8.77
C GLY A 88 21.94 -10.05 8.98
N SER A 89 20.93 -10.63 8.32
CA SER A 89 20.53 -12.02 8.55
C SER A 89 21.70 -12.98 8.37
N TYR A 90 21.98 -13.79 9.39
CA TYR A 90 23.07 -14.76 9.42
C TYR A 90 22.77 -15.84 10.47
N PHE A 91 23.08 -17.10 10.17
CA PHE A 91 22.92 -18.19 11.14
C PHE A 91 24.08 -19.18 11.03
N LYS A 92 25.15 -18.96 11.78
CA LYS A 92 26.31 -19.89 11.91
C LYS A 92 26.90 -20.37 10.57
N GLY A 93 26.75 -19.61 9.49
CA GLY A 93 27.20 -19.99 8.14
C GLY A 93 26.26 -20.96 7.41
N GLU A 94 25.14 -21.35 8.01
CA GLU A 94 24.14 -22.23 7.41
C GLU A 94 23.09 -21.43 6.63
N ALA A 95 22.96 -21.74 5.33
CA ALA A 95 22.03 -21.06 4.44
C ALA A 95 20.56 -21.22 4.87
N ALA A 96 20.13 -22.43 5.24
CA ALA A 96 18.76 -22.70 5.66
C ALA A 96 18.36 -21.89 6.92
N GLY A 97 19.23 -21.86 7.92
CA GLY A 97 19.03 -21.04 9.11
C GLY A 97 19.01 -19.55 8.81
N MET A 98 19.87 -19.07 7.89
CA MET A 98 19.85 -17.68 7.44
C MET A 98 18.52 -17.32 6.76
N PHE A 99 18.00 -18.19 5.89
CA PHE A 99 16.71 -17.97 5.24
C PHE A 99 15.55 -17.91 6.24
N ALA A 100 15.55 -18.79 7.25
CA ALA A 100 14.55 -18.80 8.31
C ALA A 100 14.60 -17.49 9.11
N MET A 101 15.81 -17.02 9.46
CA MET A 101 16.01 -15.76 10.16
C MET A 101 15.56 -14.56 9.32
N LEU A 102 15.94 -14.50 8.04
CA LEU A 102 15.49 -13.46 7.10
C LEU A 102 13.96 -13.44 6.99
N THR A 103 13.33 -14.62 6.88
CA THR A 103 11.88 -14.78 6.84
C THR A 103 11.23 -14.23 8.11
N ALA A 104 11.78 -14.55 9.28
CA ALA A 104 11.28 -14.04 10.56
C ALA A 104 11.37 -12.51 10.65
N TRP A 105 12.51 -11.91 10.28
CA TRP A 105 12.65 -10.45 10.28
C TRP A 105 11.71 -9.77 9.30
N ARG A 106 11.46 -10.38 8.13
CA ARG A 106 10.50 -9.85 7.16
C ARG A 106 9.07 -9.83 7.67
N PHE A 107 8.66 -10.79 8.51
CA PHE A 107 7.36 -10.72 9.18
C PHE A 107 7.25 -9.45 10.04
N PHE A 108 8.27 -9.15 10.84
CA PHE A 108 8.27 -7.95 11.69
C PHE A 108 8.41 -6.64 10.90
N VAL A 109 9.19 -6.64 9.81
CA VAL A 109 9.20 -5.54 8.83
C VAL A 109 7.79 -5.28 8.30
N GLY A 110 7.06 -6.36 7.97
CA GLY A 110 5.66 -6.32 7.59
C GLY A 110 4.79 -5.61 8.63
N ILE A 111 4.96 -5.88 9.93
CA ILE A 111 4.23 -5.20 11.01
C ILE A 111 4.50 -3.69 11.00
N GLY A 112 5.76 -3.27 10.83
CA GLY A 112 6.13 -1.86 10.72
C GLY A 112 5.46 -1.18 9.53
N ILE A 113 5.53 -1.79 8.35
CA ILE A 113 4.80 -1.34 7.15
C ILE A 113 3.29 -1.22 7.42
N GLY A 114 2.72 -2.22 8.09
CA GLY A 114 1.29 -2.25 8.39
C GLY A 114 0.82 -1.08 9.25
N GLY A 115 1.69 -0.49 10.06
CA GLY A 115 1.38 0.71 10.84
C GLY A 115 1.35 2.01 10.03
N GLU A 116 2.12 2.10 8.95
CA GLU A 116 2.17 3.27 8.07
C GLU A 116 0.83 3.55 7.38
N TYR A 117 0.04 2.50 7.13
CA TYR A 117 -1.26 2.58 6.48
C TYR A 117 -2.30 3.31 7.36
N PRO A 118 -2.77 2.72 8.48
CA PRO A 118 -3.85 3.31 9.27
C PRO A 118 -3.42 4.43 10.21
N ALA A 119 -2.12 4.62 10.48
CA ALA A 119 -1.64 5.78 11.23
C ALA A 119 -1.23 6.91 10.26
N GLY A 120 -0.43 6.60 9.23
CA GLY A 120 0.13 7.58 8.30
C GLY A 120 -0.88 8.11 7.29
N SER A 121 -1.63 7.23 6.62
CA SER A 121 -2.63 7.68 5.62
C SER A 121 -3.78 8.41 6.29
N VAL A 122 -4.24 7.93 7.44
CA VAL A 122 -5.30 8.60 8.20
C VAL A 122 -4.85 9.97 8.70
N GLY A 123 -3.68 10.06 9.31
CA GLY A 123 -3.12 11.35 9.73
C GLY A 123 -2.84 12.30 8.56
N CYS A 124 -2.48 11.75 7.38
CA CYS A 124 -2.34 12.52 6.14
C CYS A 124 -3.70 13.10 5.71
N ALA A 125 -4.75 12.28 5.64
CA ALA A 125 -6.09 12.72 5.26
C ALA A 125 -6.62 13.82 6.18
N GLU A 126 -6.50 13.64 7.50
CA GLU A 126 -6.89 14.64 8.51
C GLU A 126 -6.08 15.93 8.33
N SER A 127 -4.78 15.82 8.07
CA SER A 127 -3.92 16.99 7.83
C SER A 127 -4.21 17.70 6.50
N THR A 128 -4.79 17.03 5.50
CA THR A 128 -5.18 17.68 4.24
C THR A 128 -6.38 18.61 4.38
N GLY A 129 -7.15 18.51 5.49
CA GLY A 129 -8.28 19.40 5.77
C GLY A 129 -7.87 20.88 5.83
N SER A 130 -6.64 21.17 6.29
CA SER A 130 -6.09 22.52 6.37
C SER A 130 -5.56 23.06 5.03
N LEU A 131 -5.59 22.26 3.95
CA LEU A 131 -5.13 22.68 2.63
C LEU A 131 -6.28 23.30 1.83
N LYS A 132 -5.90 24.04 0.78
CA LYS A 132 -6.84 24.69 -0.15
C LYS A 132 -7.84 23.69 -0.71
N GLU A 133 -9.11 24.06 -0.63
CA GLU A 133 -10.22 23.30 -1.21
C GLU A 133 -10.00 23.06 -2.71
N GLY A 134 -10.38 21.88 -3.20
CA GLY A 134 -10.16 21.45 -4.58
C GLY A 134 -8.76 20.90 -4.85
N GLN A 135 -7.88 20.87 -3.84
CA GLN A 135 -6.54 20.26 -3.93
C GLN A 135 -6.29 19.17 -2.88
N ARG A 136 -7.26 18.86 -2.01
CA ARG A 136 -6.99 17.97 -0.87
C ARG A 136 -6.79 16.52 -1.31
N ASN A 137 -7.49 16.07 -2.37
CA ASN A 137 -7.31 14.70 -2.88
C ASN A 137 -5.94 14.54 -3.50
N ARG A 138 -5.47 15.47 -4.37
CA ARG A 138 -4.13 15.32 -4.97
C ARG A 138 -3.06 15.28 -3.90
N TRP A 139 -3.14 16.10 -2.86
CA TRP A 139 -2.09 16.16 -1.85
C TRP A 139 -2.07 14.90 -0.99
N PHE A 140 -3.24 14.35 -0.65
CA PHE A 140 -3.29 13.03 -0.04
C PHE A 140 -2.60 11.99 -0.92
N ILE A 141 -2.96 11.93 -2.21
CA ILE A 141 -2.45 10.93 -3.16
C ILE A 141 -0.93 11.08 -3.34
N LEU A 142 -0.44 12.30 -3.61
CA LEU A 142 0.96 12.60 -3.85
C LEU A 142 1.84 12.24 -2.65
N PHE A 143 1.33 12.40 -1.44
CA PHE A 143 2.07 12.05 -0.23
C PHE A 143 1.80 10.64 0.26
N THR A 144 0.89 9.87 -0.34
CA THR A 144 0.62 8.48 0.03
C THR A 144 0.92 7.53 -1.14
N ASN A 145 -0.02 7.33 -2.06
CA ASN A 145 0.13 6.38 -3.16
C ASN A 145 1.33 6.70 -4.06
N SER A 146 1.52 7.97 -4.43
CA SER A 146 2.68 8.31 -5.27
C SER A 146 4.00 7.98 -4.55
N MET A 147 4.05 8.13 -3.22
CA MET A 147 5.24 7.74 -2.46
C MET A 147 5.47 6.22 -2.52
N ILE A 148 4.43 5.39 -2.50
CA ILE A 148 4.55 3.93 -2.75
C ILE A 148 5.19 3.68 -4.12
N ASP A 149 4.69 4.33 -5.17
CA ASP A 149 5.17 4.09 -6.53
C ASP A 149 6.60 4.58 -6.74
N PHE A 150 6.97 5.73 -6.17
CA PHE A 150 8.36 6.16 -6.11
C PHE A 150 9.21 5.15 -5.34
N GLY A 151 8.68 4.60 -4.24
CA GLY A 151 9.30 3.50 -3.51
C GLY A 151 9.52 2.27 -4.38
N PHE A 152 8.53 1.86 -5.19
CA PHE A 152 8.64 0.75 -6.12
C PHE A 152 9.76 0.99 -7.16
N VAL A 153 9.81 2.17 -7.77
CA VAL A 153 10.85 2.53 -8.73
C VAL A 153 12.24 2.48 -8.09
N ILE A 154 12.41 3.11 -6.92
CA ILE A 154 13.70 3.12 -6.24
C ILE A 154 14.08 1.73 -5.72
N GLY A 155 13.10 0.93 -5.31
CA GLY A 155 13.27 -0.47 -4.91
C GLY A 155 13.70 -1.39 -6.06
N ALA A 156 13.36 -1.05 -7.31
CA ALA A 156 13.85 -1.73 -8.52
C ALA A 156 15.22 -1.19 -8.95
N PHE A 157 15.41 0.12 -8.85
CA PHE A 157 16.62 0.82 -9.29
C PHE A 157 17.84 0.53 -8.41
N VAL A 158 17.67 0.45 -7.08
CA VAL A 158 18.79 0.21 -6.17
C VAL A 158 19.47 -1.14 -6.43
N PRO A 159 18.76 -2.29 -6.51
CA PRO A 159 19.36 -3.56 -6.91
C PRO A 159 20.09 -3.50 -8.25
N PHE A 160 19.56 -2.76 -9.24
CA PHE A 160 20.22 -2.55 -10.52
C PHE A 160 21.59 -1.87 -10.36
N VAL A 161 21.65 -0.74 -9.64
CA VAL A 161 22.90 0.00 -9.40
C VAL A 161 23.89 -0.83 -8.58
N VAL A 162 23.41 -1.50 -7.53
CA VAL A 162 24.26 -2.33 -6.67
C VAL A 162 24.79 -3.53 -7.45
N ALA A 163 23.98 -4.20 -8.29
CA ALA A 163 24.43 -5.29 -9.14
C ALA A 163 25.51 -4.84 -10.14
N ALA A 164 25.34 -3.66 -10.74
CA ALA A 164 26.35 -3.06 -11.62
C ALA A 164 27.66 -2.77 -10.87
N ALA A 165 27.58 -2.15 -9.69
CA ALA A 165 28.74 -1.87 -8.84
C ALA A 165 29.46 -3.14 -8.37
N ALA A 166 28.69 -4.19 -8.06
CA ALA A 166 29.16 -5.51 -7.66
C ALA A 166 29.60 -6.40 -8.85
N LYS A 167 29.60 -5.85 -10.08
CA LYS A 167 29.95 -6.56 -11.33
C LYS A 167 29.21 -7.88 -11.50
N ASN A 168 27.93 -7.93 -11.11
CA ASN A 168 27.05 -9.10 -11.20
C ASN A 168 27.54 -10.40 -10.51
N THR A 169 28.59 -10.32 -9.68
CA THR A 169 29.28 -11.51 -9.15
C THR A 169 29.25 -11.60 -7.62
N HIS A 170 29.18 -10.47 -6.92
CA HIS A 170 29.19 -10.45 -5.44
C HIS A 170 27.77 -10.50 -4.87
N TYR A 171 27.09 -11.64 -5.00
CA TYR A 171 25.68 -11.80 -4.66
C TYR A 171 25.34 -11.37 -3.23
N GLU A 172 26.17 -11.73 -2.24
CA GLU A 172 25.94 -11.33 -0.85
C GLU A 172 25.93 -9.81 -0.67
N THR A 173 26.88 -9.12 -1.30
CA THR A 173 26.92 -7.66 -1.32
C THR A 173 25.67 -7.09 -1.99
N ILE A 174 25.20 -7.70 -3.08
CA ILE A 174 24.03 -7.22 -3.82
C ILE A 174 22.80 -7.22 -2.93
N TRP A 175 22.38 -8.39 -2.43
CA TRP A 175 21.11 -8.46 -1.71
C TRP A 175 21.14 -7.75 -0.36
N ARG A 176 22.26 -7.83 0.39
CA ARG A 176 22.38 -7.15 1.69
C ARG A 176 22.37 -5.64 1.53
N THR A 177 23.15 -5.09 0.60
CA THR A 177 23.20 -3.64 0.39
C THR A 177 21.86 -3.11 -0.11
N SER A 178 21.18 -3.85 -1.00
CA SER A 178 19.84 -3.50 -1.44
C SER A 178 18.83 -3.49 -0.29
N LEU A 179 18.85 -4.43 0.65
CA LEU A 179 17.99 -4.34 1.85
C LEU A 179 18.40 -3.18 2.77
N GLY A 180 19.70 -2.99 2.99
CA GLY A 180 20.24 -2.01 3.92
C GLY A 180 19.97 -0.56 3.54
N ILE A 181 20.02 -0.22 2.24
CA ILE A 181 19.68 1.12 1.75
C ILE A 181 18.22 1.48 2.08
N GLY A 182 17.33 0.49 2.19
CA GLY A 182 15.94 0.69 2.58
C GLY A 182 15.73 1.31 3.96
N ILE A 183 16.75 1.30 4.83
CA ILE A 183 16.70 1.87 6.17
C ILE A 183 16.79 3.40 6.14
N ILE A 184 17.40 3.98 5.11
CA ILE A 184 17.69 5.42 5.03
C ILE A 184 16.40 6.24 5.04
N PHE A 185 15.41 5.84 4.25
CA PHE A 185 14.13 6.56 4.12
C PHE A 185 13.33 6.63 5.43
N PRO A 186 13.06 5.51 6.14
CA PRO A 186 12.35 5.59 7.41
C PRO A 186 13.16 6.30 8.51
N LEU A 187 14.50 6.33 8.46
CA LEU A 187 15.31 7.16 9.36
C LEU A 187 15.10 8.67 9.14
N VAL A 188 15.02 9.11 7.87
CA VAL A 188 14.69 10.51 7.55
C VAL A 188 13.30 10.87 8.09
N LEU A 189 12.32 9.99 7.89
CA LEU A 189 10.96 10.21 8.39
C LEU A 189 10.87 10.12 9.92
N PHE A 190 11.65 9.26 10.56
CA PHE A 190 11.73 9.16 12.01
C PHE A 190 12.04 10.53 12.63
N TYR A 191 13.05 11.24 12.10
CA TYR A 191 13.40 12.58 12.56
C TYR A 191 12.24 13.58 12.39
N LEU A 192 11.51 13.52 11.27
CA LEU A 192 10.34 14.38 11.04
C LEU A 192 9.18 14.04 11.98
N ARG A 193 8.99 12.76 12.30
CA ARG A 193 7.90 12.24 13.14
C ARG A 193 8.08 12.55 14.62
N LEU A 194 9.32 12.76 15.08
CA LEU A 194 9.59 13.27 16.43
C LEU A 194 8.97 14.66 16.70
N LYS A 195 8.64 15.42 15.64
CA LYS A 195 8.08 16.77 15.72
C LYS A 195 6.60 16.84 15.34
N LEU A 196 5.93 15.69 15.19
CA LEU A 196 4.56 15.63 14.72
C LEU A 196 3.57 15.81 15.86
N GLU A 197 2.72 16.83 15.76
CA GLU A 197 1.60 17.05 16.68
C GLU A 197 0.36 16.27 16.25
N GLU A 198 -0.57 16.03 17.19
CA GLU A 198 -1.83 15.36 16.90
C GLU A 198 -2.71 16.23 15.98
N PRO A 199 -3.33 15.65 14.93
CA PRO A 199 -4.27 16.37 14.08
C PRO A 199 -5.45 16.95 14.88
N GLU A 200 -5.91 18.15 14.50
CA GLU A 200 -6.99 18.85 15.20
C GLU A 200 -8.31 18.05 15.20
N GLU A 201 -8.65 17.43 14.08
CA GLU A 201 -9.85 16.59 13.97
C GLU A 201 -9.78 15.40 14.94
N PHE A 202 -8.60 14.76 15.06
CA PHE A 202 -8.41 13.67 16.02
C PHE A 202 -8.54 14.18 17.46
N ARG A 203 -8.06 15.38 17.77
CA ARG A 203 -8.21 15.97 19.11
C ARG A 203 -9.66 16.15 19.51
N LYS A 204 -10.52 16.57 18.56
CA LYS A 204 -11.96 16.83 18.78
C LYS A 204 -12.84 15.58 18.76
N GLU A 205 -12.58 14.65 17.84
CA GLU A 205 -13.50 13.55 17.54
C GLU A 205 -13.00 12.17 18.03
N SER A 206 -11.90 12.12 18.79
CA SER A 206 -11.36 10.85 19.28
C SER A 206 -12.29 10.15 20.28
N MET A 207 -12.43 8.83 20.11
CA MET A 207 -13.22 7.94 20.98
C MET A 207 -12.35 7.18 22.00
N LYS A 208 -11.42 7.86 22.69
CA LYS A 208 -10.51 7.19 23.67
C LYS A 208 -11.22 6.65 24.90
N GLN A 209 -12.27 7.33 25.37
CA GLN A 209 -12.93 7.02 26.65
C GLN A 209 -13.84 5.79 26.54
N ALA A 210 -14.75 5.81 25.57
CA ALA A 210 -15.65 4.70 25.26
C ALA A 210 -15.84 4.59 23.74
N THR A 211 -15.94 3.37 23.23
CA THR A 211 -16.14 3.13 21.79
C THR A 211 -17.36 2.23 21.56
N PRO A 212 -18.44 2.71 20.91
CA PRO A 212 -19.67 1.93 20.73
C PRO A 212 -19.57 0.98 19.51
N TYR A 213 -18.85 -0.14 19.66
CA TYR A 213 -18.53 -1.06 18.56
C TYR A 213 -19.75 -1.56 17.77
N ALA A 214 -20.86 -1.88 18.45
CA ALA A 214 -22.07 -2.37 17.78
C ALA A 214 -22.71 -1.31 16.87
N LEU A 215 -22.75 -0.04 17.32
CA LEU A 215 -23.26 1.07 16.53
C LEU A 215 -22.34 1.38 15.35
N ILE A 216 -21.03 1.37 15.57
CA ILE A 216 -20.02 1.56 14.52
C ILE A 216 -20.19 0.50 13.43
N PHE A 217 -20.27 -0.78 13.81
CA PHE A 217 -20.45 -1.86 12.86
C PHE A 217 -21.74 -1.68 12.05
N LYS A 218 -22.89 -1.43 12.73
CA LYS A 218 -24.18 -1.24 12.06
C LYS A 218 -24.17 -0.08 11.06
N PHE A 219 -23.41 1.00 11.33
CA PHE A 219 -23.34 2.18 10.48
C PHE A 219 -22.35 2.05 9.31
N TYR A 220 -21.24 1.32 9.48
CA TYR A 220 -20.14 1.29 8.51
C TYR A 220 -19.93 -0.04 7.79
N TRP A 221 -20.51 -1.18 8.25
CA TRP A 221 -20.15 -2.51 7.73
C TRP A 221 -20.25 -2.63 6.20
N PHE A 222 -21.32 -2.12 5.59
CA PHE A 222 -21.54 -2.28 4.15
C PHE A 222 -20.56 -1.45 3.32
N ARG A 223 -20.27 -0.22 3.76
CA ARG A 223 -19.27 0.65 3.12
C ARG A 223 -17.87 0.07 3.27
N LEU A 224 -17.54 -0.40 4.47
CA LEU A 224 -16.28 -1.08 4.74
C LEU A 224 -16.11 -2.31 3.84
N PHE A 225 -17.16 -3.14 3.73
CA PHE A 225 -17.15 -4.32 2.87
C PHE A 225 -16.87 -3.95 1.40
N CYS A 226 -17.55 -2.94 0.86
CA CYS A 226 -17.35 -2.53 -0.54
C CYS A 226 -15.93 -2.01 -0.81
N VAL A 227 -15.41 -1.14 0.07
CA VAL A 227 -14.04 -0.60 -0.07
C VAL A 227 -13.00 -1.70 0.11
N ALA A 228 -13.17 -2.58 1.10
CA ALA A 228 -12.28 -3.71 1.37
C ALA A 228 -12.27 -4.72 0.21
N LEU A 229 -13.43 -4.99 -0.40
CA LEU A 229 -13.57 -5.90 -1.53
C LEU A 229 -12.85 -5.35 -2.78
N ILE A 230 -13.01 -4.05 -3.09
CA ILE A 230 -12.27 -3.40 -4.18
C ILE A 230 -10.76 -3.48 -3.91
N TRP A 231 -10.33 -3.21 -2.67
CA TRP A 231 -8.90 -3.29 -2.31
C TRP A 231 -8.35 -4.71 -2.45
N PHE A 232 -9.12 -5.71 -2.02
CA PHE A 232 -8.77 -7.12 -2.19
C PHE A 232 -8.56 -7.47 -3.66
N MET A 233 -9.54 -7.15 -4.52
CA MET A 233 -9.49 -7.47 -5.95
C MET A 233 -8.34 -6.76 -6.67
N TYR A 234 -8.09 -5.49 -6.33
CA TYR A 234 -6.96 -4.75 -6.88
C TYR A 234 -5.63 -5.39 -6.48
N ASN A 235 -5.41 -5.61 -5.19
CA ASN A 235 -4.17 -6.15 -4.67
C ASN A 235 -3.91 -7.60 -5.10
N PHE A 236 -4.96 -8.40 -5.28
CA PHE A 236 -4.86 -9.75 -5.84
C PHE A 236 -4.11 -9.74 -7.18
N SER A 237 -4.37 -8.74 -8.02
CA SER A 237 -3.73 -8.64 -9.33
C SER A 237 -2.42 -7.86 -9.25
N SER A 238 -2.43 -6.65 -8.71
CA SER A 238 -1.31 -5.70 -8.80
C SER A 238 0.00 -6.23 -8.18
N TYR A 239 -0.08 -6.82 -6.99
CA TYR A 239 1.11 -7.37 -6.34
C TYR A 239 1.64 -8.61 -7.06
N ALA A 240 0.75 -9.45 -7.61
CA ALA A 240 1.19 -10.61 -8.37
C ALA A 240 1.93 -10.20 -9.66
N PHE A 241 1.37 -9.24 -10.42
CA PHE A 241 2.04 -8.66 -11.60
C PHE A 241 3.38 -7.98 -11.25
N GLY A 242 3.48 -7.33 -10.10
CA GLY A 242 4.71 -6.72 -9.60
C GLY A 242 5.77 -7.74 -9.20
N ILE A 243 5.41 -8.73 -8.36
CA ILE A 243 6.33 -9.76 -7.84
C ILE A 243 6.82 -10.67 -8.96
N TYR A 244 5.92 -11.08 -9.86
CA TYR A 244 6.26 -11.92 -10.99
C TYR A 244 6.67 -11.11 -12.23
N SER A 245 6.90 -9.79 -12.13
CA SER A 245 7.26 -8.96 -13.29
C SER A 245 8.49 -9.50 -13.99
N SER A 246 9.57 -9.82 -13.27
CA SER A 246 10.80 -10.35 -13.86
C SER A 246 10.56 -11.69 -14.57
N SER A 247 9.67 -12.53 -14.04
CA SER A 247 9.28 -13.80 -14.67
C SER A 247 8.37 -13.59 -15.89
N ILE A 248 7.48 -12.60 -15.88
CA ILE A 248 6.66 -12.24 -17.05
C ILE A 248 7.57 -11.70 -18.16
N LEU A 249 8.62 -10.99 -17.77
CA LEU A 249 9.62 -10.43 -18.68
C LEU A 249 10.73 -11.44 -19.00
N SER A 250 10.75 -12.67 -18.48
CA SER A 250 11.87 -13.60 -18.73
C SER A 250 11.94 -14.06 -20.19
N GLY A 251 10.87 -13.90 -20.97
CA GLY A 251 10.91 -14.10 -22.42
C GLY A 251 11.56 -12.94 -23.21
N ILE A 252 12.00 -11.87 -22.53
CA ILE A 252 12.60 -10.66 -23.14
C ILE A 252 14.12 -10.75 -23.22
N TYR A 253 14.74 -11.52 -22.33
CA TYR A 253 16.19 -11.62 -22.20
C TYR A 253 16.58 -13.10 -22.10
N ASP A 254 17.78 -13.44 -22.58
CA ASP A 254 18.27 -14.82 -22.59
C ASP A 254 18.34 -15.40 -21.17
N ASP A 255 18.26 -16.73 -21.04
CA ASP A 255 18.34 -17.44 -19.74
C ASP A 255 19.66 -17.14 -18.98
N GLU A 256 20.69 -16.67 -19.70
CA GLU A 256 22.01 -16.28 -19.17
C GLU A 256 22.15 -14.76 -18.94
N ALA A 257 21.07 -14.00 -19.00
CA ALA A 257 21.11 -12.55 -18.85
C ALA A 257 21.70 -12.12 -17.50
N SER A 258 22.58 -11.10 -17.54
CA SER A 258 23.17 -10.53 -16.34
C SER A 258 22.11 -9.94 -15.40
N LEU A 259 22.36 -9.92 -14.09
CA LEU A 259 21.44 -9.30 -13.12
C LEU A 259 21.18 -7.82 -13.45
N THR A 260 22.16 -7.10 -13.99
CA THR A 260 22.00 -5.73 -14.49
C THR A 260 20.91 -5.63 -15.58
N THR A 261 20.86 -6.57 -16.52
CA THR A 261 19.82 -6.63 -17.56
C THR A 261 18.45 -6.89 -16.95
N VAL A 262 18.35 -7.90 -16.07
CA VAL A 262 17.09 -8.29 -15.40
C VAL A 262 16.54 -7.13 -14.57
N PHE A 263 17.37 -6.52 -13.72
CA PHE A 263 16.95 -5.42 -12.84
C PHE A 263 16.75 -4.11 -13.61
N GLY A 264 17.45 -3.91 -14.73
CA GLY A 264 17.23 -2.78 -15.64
C GLY A 264 15.82 -2.81 -16.23
N TRP A 265 15.39 -3.95 -16.77
CA TRP A 265 14.02 -4.12 -17.28
C TRP A 265 12.96 -3.99 -16.18
N ASN A 266 13.22 -4.57 -15.00
CA ASN A 266 12.32 -4.37 -13.86
C ASN A 266 12.17 -2.88 -13.52
N THR A 267 13.27 -2.11 -13.54
CA THR A 267 13.24 -0.65 -13.30
C THR A 267 12.40 0.06 -14.36
N VAL A 268 12.57 -0.27 -15.63
CA VAL A 268 11.78 0.30 -16.74
C VAL A 268 10.28 0.06 -16.55
N VAL A 269 9.89 -1.16 -16.17
CA VAL A 269 8.48 -1.49 -15.92
C VAL A 269 7.91 -0.71 -14.74
N ASN A 270 8.66 -0.58 -13.64
CA ASN A 270 8.21 0.18 -12.47
C ASN A 270 8.09 1.69 -12.76
N LEU A 271 8.88 2.24 -13.69
CA LEU A 271 8.75 3.65 -14.08
C LEU A 271 7.37 4.00 -14.66
N PHE A 272 6.65 3.02 -15.21
CA PHE A 272 5.29 3.24 -15.70
C PHE A 272 4.27 3.50 -14.59
N TYR A 273 4.56 3.20 -13.33
CA TYR A 273 3.66 3.59 -12.22
C TYR A 273 3.58 5.12 -12.06
N ILE A 274 4.69 5.83 -12.29
CA ILE A 274 4.81 7.27 -12.01
C ILE A 274 3.83 8.13 -12.82
N PRO A 275 3.72 8.01 -14.16
CA PRO A 275 2.71 8.76 -14.91
C PRO A 275 1.29 8.48 -14.44
N GLY A 276 0.99 7.23 -14.12
CA GLY A 276 -0.31 6.78 -13.62
C GLY A 276 -0.70 7.52 -12.35
N THR A 277 0.12 7.40 -11.31
CA THR A 277 -0.17 8.05 -10.02
C THR A 277 -0.22 9.56 -10.12
N LEU A 278 0.72 10.20 -10.82
CA LEU A 278 0.77 11.66 -10.92
C LEU A 278 -0.46 12.21 -11.64
N ILE A 279 -0.81 11.67 -12.81
CA ILE A 279 -1.98 12.12 -13.58
C ILE A 279 -3.26 11.83 -12.78
N GLY A 280 -3.37 10.64 -12.20
CA GLY A 280 -4.55 10.24 -11.41
C GLY A 280 -4.77 11.11 -10.17
N ALA A 281 -3.70 11.63 -9.56
CA ALA A 281 -3.80 12.55 -8.43
C ALA A 281 -4.55 13.84 -8.81
N PHE A 282 -4.23 14.43 -9.97
CA PHE A 282 -4.91 15.63 -10.47
C PHE A 282 -6.34 15.32 -10.92
N VAL A 283 -6.57 14.19 -11.62
CA VAL A 283 -7.92 13.80 -12.05
C VAL A 283 -8.82 13.49 -10.84
N SER A 284 -8.28 12.96 -9.75
CA SER A 284 -9.04 12.73 -8.51
C SER A 284 -9.55 14.00 -7.83
N ASP A 285 -8.94 15.17 -8.05
CA ASP A 285 -9.52 16.42 -7.58
C ASP A 285 -10.67 16.89 -8.47
N TRP A 286 -10.55 16.71 -9.79
CA TRP A 286 -11.53 17.20 -10.76
C TRP A 286 -12.77 16.31 -10.86
N LEU A 287 -12.56 15.01 -11.01
CA LEU A 287 -13.64 14.03 -11.22
C LEU A 287 -14.12 13.42 -9.89
N GLY A 288 -13.29 13.49 -8.84
CA GLY A 288 -13.54 12.88 -7.54
C GLY A 288 -13.09 11.42 -7.47
N PRO A 289 -12.76 10.90 -6.28
CA PRO A 289 -12.02 9.64 -6.13
C PRO A 289 -12.78 8.41 -6.64
N ARG A 290 -14.10 8.37 -6.41
CA ARG A 290 -14.96 7.26 -6.84
C ARG A 290 -14.96 7.09 -8.36
N TYR A 291 -15.09 8.19 -9.10
CA TYR A 291 -15.21 8.16 -10.54
C TYR A 291 -13.83 7.97 -11.20
N THR A 292 -12.77 8.57 -10.66
CA THR A 292 -11.39 8.32 -11.13
C THR A 292 -10.99 6.87 -10.95
N LEU A 293 -11.35 6.25 -9.81
CA LEU A 293 -11.17 4.82 -9.58
C LEU A 293 -11.87 3.97 -10.65
N ALA A 294 -13.15 4.23 -10.90
CA ALA A 294 -13.93 3.47 -11.88
C ALA A 294 -13.41 3.67 -13.32
N LEU A 295 -13.04 4.90 -13.68
CA LEU A 295 -12.47 5.22 -14.98
C LEU A 295 -11.15 4.45 -15.20
N GLY A 296 -10.23 4.50 -14.25
CA GLY A 296 -8.96 3.78 -14.35
C GLY A 296 -9.14 2.27 -14.45
N LEU A 297 -10.02 1.68 -13.63
CA LEU A 297 -10.35 0.24 -13.69
C LEU A 297 -10.94 -0.16 -15.05
N MET A 298 -11.87 0.63 -15.60
CA MET A 298 -12.47 0.32 -16.90
C MET A 298 -11.47 0.43 -18.04
N LEU A 299 -10.64 1.47 -18.05
CA LEU A 299 -9.57 1.62 -19.03
C LEU A 299 -8.53 0.50 -18.92
N GLN A 300 -8.13 0.16 -17.68
CA GLN A 300 -7.22 -0.94 -17.41
C GLN A 300 -7.80 -2.28 -17.88
N ALA A 301 -9.10 -2.53 -17.66
CA ALA A 301 -9.78 -3.73 -18.13
C ALA A 301 -9.78 -3.82 -19.66
N ILE A 302 -10.10 -2.73 -20.36
CA ILE A 302 -10.10 -2.66 -21.83
C ILE A 302 -8.70 -3.00 -22.37
N ILE A 303 -7.66 -2.34 -21.85
CA ILE A 303 -6.28 -2.60 -22.27
C ILE A 303 -5.87 -4.03 -21.94
N GLY A 304 -6.19 -4.53 -20.74
CA GLY A 304 -5.81 -5.89 -20.35
C GLY A 304 -6.52 -6.98 -21.16
N PHE A 305 -7.80 -6.78 -21.55
CA PHE A 305 -8.50 -7.70 -22.45
C PHE A 305 -7.93 -7.64 -23.86
N ALA A 306 -7.61 -6.45 -24.37
CA ALA A 306 -6.96 -6.28 -25.66
C ALA A 306 -5.56 -6.92 -25.69
N MET A 307 -4.76 -6.71 -24.65
CA MET A 307 -3.45 -7.34 -24.45
C MET A 307 -3.55 -8.86 -24.41
N ALA A 308 -4.52 -9.40 -23.64
CA ALA A 308 -4.74 -10.83 -23.56
C ALA A 308 -5.13 -11.39 -24.94
N GLY A 309 -6.10 -10.77 -25.63
CA GLY A 309 -6.54 -11.21 -26.96
C GLY A 309 -5.44 -11.16 -28.03
N ALA A 310 -4.59 -10.14 -28.00
CA ALA A 310 -3.50 -9.93 -28.96
C ALA A 310 -2.13 -10.42 -28.48
N TYR A 311 -2.08 -11.22 -27.41
CA TYR A 311 -0.81 -11.60 -26.77
C TYR A 311 0.15 -12.28 -27.75
N ALA A 312 -0.34 -13.20 -28.58
CA ALA A 312 0.48 -13.95 -29.54
C ALA A 312 1.21 -13.05 -30.57
N GLN A 313 0.62 -11.91 -30.92
CA GLN A 313 1.19 -10.96 -31.85
C GLN A 313 2.11 -9.95 -31.15
N ILE A 314 1.67 -9.44 -29.99
CA ILE A 314 2.42 -8.42 -29.23
C ILE A 314 3.65 -9.03 -28.57
N SER A 315 3.61 -10.30 -28.13
CA SER A 315 4.75 -10.95 -27.48
C SER A 315 5.96 -11.12 -28.40
N GLN A 316 5.77 -11.04 -29.73
CA GLN A 316 6.88 -11.05 -30.70
C GLN A 316 7.66 -9.73 -30.71
N ASN A 317 7.04 -8.62 -30.31
CA ASN A 317 7.69 -7.32 -30.20
C ASN A 317 7.80 -6.91 -28.74
N ILE A 318 8.95 -7.24 -28.15
CA ILE A 318 9.30 -6.97 -26.75
C ILE A 318 9.03 -5.51 -26.34
N ALA A 319 9.45 -4.54 -27.17
CA ALA A 319 9.28 -3.12 -26.85
C ALA A 319 7.79 -2.74 -26.88
N GLY A 320 7.05 -3.26 -27.87
CA GLY A 320 5.60 -3.08 -27.95
C GLY A 320 4.89 -3.67 -26.73
N PHE A 321 5.24 -4.90 -26.34
CA PHE A 321 4.69 -5.54 -25.14
C PHE A 321 4.98 -4.73 -23.88
N ALA A 322 6.22 -4.30 -23.68
CA ALA A 322 6.62 -3.54 -22.50
C ALA A 322 5.86 -2.21 -22.39
N VAL A 323 5.62 -1.51 -23.50
CA VAL A 323 4.85 -0.26 -23.51
C VAL A 323 3.39 -0.50 -23.18
N VAL A 324 2.73 -1.48 -23.80
CA VAL A 324 1.30 -1.75 -23.54
C VAL A 324 1.10 -2.29 -22.12
N TYR A 325 2.01 -3.16 -21.65
CA TYR A 325 2.03 -3.61 -20.26
C TYR A 325 2.27 -2.46 -19.29
N GLY A 326 3.20 -1.57 -19.61
CA GLY A 326 3.44 -0.33 -18.87
C GLY A 326 2.16 0.53 -18.76
N ILE A 327 1.45 0.74 -19.86
CA ILE A 327 0.17 1.47 -19.86
C ILE A 327 -0.87 0.76 -18.98
N PHE A 328 -0.97 -0.56 -19.06
CA PHE A 328 -1.85 -1.35 -18.19
C PHE A 328 -1.55 -1.12 -16.70
N LEU A 329 -0.26 -1.10 -16.33
CA LEU A 329 0.18 -0.79 -14.97
C LEU A 329 -0.09 0.66 -14.56
N SER A 330 0.20 1.62 -15.45
CA SER A 330 -0.10 3.04 -15.22
C SER A 330 -1.59 3.29 -14.95
N LEU A 331 -2.48 2.60 -15.66
CA LEU A 331 -3.93 2.74 -15.48
C LEU A 331 -4.41 2.20 -14.12
N GLY A 332 -3.72 1.18 -13.58
CA GLY A 332 -3.91 0.71 -12.21
C GLY A 332 -3.59 1.79 -11.18
N GLU A 333 -2.44 2.46 -11.31
CA GLU A 333 -2.08 3.52 -10.35
C GLU A 333 -2.89 4.80 -10.56
N PHE A 334 -3.27 5.11 -11.80
CA PHE A 334 -4.17 6.23 -12.14
C PHE A 334 -5.52 6.13 -11.40
N GLY A 335 -6.15 4.96 -11.45
CA GLY A 335 -7.46 4.73 -10.86
C GLY A 335 -7.36 4.12 -9.46
N PRO A 336 -7.44 2.79 -9.33
CA PRO A 336 -7.55 2.12 -8.05
C PRO A 336 -6.39 2.41 -7.08
N GLY A 337 -5.14 2.43 -7.53
CA GLY A 337 -3.98 2.67 -6.66
C GLY A 337 -4.10 3.98 -5.87
N ASN A 338 -4.32 5.08 -6.58
CA ASN A 338 -4.52 6.39 -5.97
C ASN A 338 -5.78 6.49 -5.09
N ASN A 339 -6.87 5.85 -5.49
CA ASN A 339 -8.19 6.22 -4.97
C ASN A 339 -8.73 5.27 -3.90
N ILE A 340 -8.30 4.01 -3.84
CA ILE A 340 -8.81 3.05 -2.83
C ILE A 340 -8.47 3.52 -1.42
N GLY A 341 -7.19 3.86 -1.18
CA GLY A 341 -6.75 4.38 0.12
C GLY A 341 -7.42 5.71 0.45
N LEU A 342 -7.60 6.59 -0.54
CA LEU A 342 -8.29 7.86 -0.35
C LEU A 342 -9.77 7.66 0.05
N LEU A 343 -10.47 6.73 -0.59
CA LEU A 343 -11.83 6.35 -0.23
C LEU A 343 -11.86 5.77 1.18
N ALA A 344 -10.94 4.86 1.54
CA ALA A 344 -10.87 4.30 2.88
C ALA A 344 -10.63 5.38 3.96
N ALA A 345 -9.80 6.39 3.67
CA ALA A 345 -9.51 7.48 4.60
C ALA A 345 -10.67 8.47 4.75
N LYS A 346 -11.45 8.71 3.69
CA LYS A 346 -12.51 9.74 3.69
C LYS A 346 -13.91 9.23 3.98
N THR A 347 -14.17 7.93 3.87
CA THR A 347 -15.54 7.36 4.01
C THR A 347 -15.92 6.94 5.42
N SER A 348 -15.15 7.36 6.43
CA SER A 348 -15.40 7.08 7.84
C SER A 348 -15.12 8.29 8.73
N ALA A 349 -15.82 8.34 9.87
CA ALA A 349 -15.64 9.36 10.87
C ALA A 349 -14.29 9.23 11.60
N THR A 350 -13.74 10.37 12.01
CA THR A 350 -12.40 10.55 12.56
C THR A 350 -12.11 9.63 13.76
N GLY A 351 -13.07 9.48 14.67
CA GLY A 351 -12.91 8.65 15.88
C GLY A 351 -12.74 7.15 15.64
N VAL A 352 -13.07 6.65 14.44
CA VAL A 352 -13.00 5.21 14.07
C VAL A 352 -12.22 4.96 12.79
N ARG A 353 -11.66 6.02 12.19
CA ARG A 353 -11.04 6.00 10.87
C ARG A 353 -9.81 5.11 10.81
N GLY A 354 -9.00 5.08 11.87
CA GLY A 354 -7.83 4.21 11.96
C GLY A 354 -8.18 2.74 11.85
N ARG A 355 -9.19 2.28 12.59
CA ARG A 355 -9.69 0.90 12.54
C ARG A 355 -10.40 0.59 11.22
N TYR A 356 -11.24 1.50 10.73
CA TYR A 356 -11.92 1.33 9.44
C TYR A 356 -10.91 1.17 8.30
N TYR A 357 -9.94 2.07 8.22
CA TYR A 357 -8.86 2.02 7.25
C TYR A 357 -8.01 0.76 7.44
N GLY A 358 -7.63 0.44 8.68
CA GLY A 358 -6.83 -0.74 9.00
C GLY A 358 -7.46 -2.05 8.54
N ILE A 359 -8.77 -2.23 8.75
CA ILE A 359 -9.50 -3.43 8.29
C ILE A 359 -9.58 -3.48 6.76
N ALA A 360 -9.88 -2.35 6.11
CA ALA A 360 -9.92 -2.28 4.65
C ALA A 360 -8.56 -2.62 4.03
N ALA A 361 -7.49 -2.02 4.56
CA ALA A 361 -6.12 -2.23 4.09
C ALA A 361 -5.62 -3.66 4.36
N ALA A 362 -5.97 -4.24 5.52
CA ALA A 362 -5.70 -5.63 5.87
C ALA A 362 -6.35 -6.60 4.87
N THR A 363 -7.62 -6.36 4.53
CA THR A 363 -8.33 -7.16 3.52
C THR A 363 -7.65 -7.03 2.16
N GLY A 364 -7.21 -5.82 1.79
CA GLY A 364 -6.38 -5.62 0.61
C GLY A 364 -5.08 -6.45 0.63
N LYS A 365 -4.33 -6.46 1.73
CA LYS A 365 -3.07 -7.22 1.82
C LYS A 365 -3.29 -8.74 1.85
N ILE A 366 -4.43 -9.21 2.36
CA ILE A 366 -4.87 -10.60 2.17
C ILE A 366 -5.07 -10.88 0.67
N GLY A 367 -5.68 -9.96 -0.08
CA GLY A 367 -5.77 -10.03 -1.54
C GLY A 367 -4.40 -10.21 -2.20
N ALA A 368 -3.41 -9.39 -1.83
CA ALA A 368 -2.03 -9.51 -2.35
C ALA A 368 -1.41 -10.89 -2.08
N PHE A 369 -1.58 -11.41 -0.85
CA PHE A 369 -1.10 -12.73 -0.48
C PHE A 369 -1.76 -13.84 -1.30
N VAL A 370 -3.09 -13.83 -1.38
CA VAL A 370 -3.87 -14.83 -2.14
C VAL A 370 -3.52 -14.75 -3.62
N GLY A 371 -3.46 -13.55 -4.19
CA GLY A 371 -3.08 -13.32 -5.59
C GLY A 371 -1.72 -13.88 -5.92
N THR A 372 -0.70 -13.56 -5.13
CA THR A 372 0.67 -14.08 -5.31
C THR A 372 0.71 -15.61 -5.26
N TRP A 373 -0.09 -16.23 -4.40
CA TRP A 373 -0.12 -17.68 -4.25
C TRP A 373 -0.90 -18.38 -5.37
N VAL A 374 -1.97 -17.76 -5.87
CA VAL A 374 -2.87 -18.29 -6.90
C VAL A 374 -2.31 -18.04 -8.31
N PHE A 375 -1.52 -16.99 -8.51
CA PHE A 375 -0.99 -16.59 -9.82
C PHE A 375 -0.30 -17.72 -10.60
N PRO A 376 0.62 -18.52 -10.01
CA PRO A 376 1.23 -19.65 -10.73
C PRO A 376 0.23 -20.72 -11.17
N TYR A 377 -0.85 -20.92 -10.41
CA TYR A 377 -1.92 -21.86 -10.78
C TYR A 377 -2.76 -21.32 -11.95
N ILE A 378 -3.00 -20.01 -12.01
CA ILE A 378 -3.66 -19.37 -13.15
C ILE A 378 -2.83 -19.56 -14.42
N GLN A 379 -1.50 -19.36 -14.34
CA GLN A 379 -0.61 -19.60 -15.47
C GLN A 379 -0.63 -21.09 -15.88
N LYS A 380 -0.51 -22.01 -14.92
CA LYS A 380 -0.51 -23.45 -15.17
C LYS A 380 -1.82 -23.97 -15.80
N ALA A 381 -2.94 -23.28 -15.59
CA ALA A 381 -4.21 -23.64 -16.22
C ALA A 381 -4.16 -23.51 -17.76
N GLY A 382 -3.20 -22.77 -18.32
CA GLY A 382 -2.95 -22.71 -19.76
C GLY A 382 -2.37 -24.01 -20.37
N GLY A 383 -1.95 -24.96 -19.53
CA GLY A 383 -1.38 -26.24 -19.98
C GLY A 383 -0.01 -26.08 -20.61
N GLU A 384 0.24 -26.80 -21.72
CA GLU A 384 1.48 -26.73 -22.49
C GLU A 384 1.54 -25.52 -23.45
N ASP A 385 0.43 -24.79 -23.58
CA ASP A 385 0.31 -23.62 -24.45
C ASP A 385 0.86 -22.38 -23.72
N SER A 386 2.07 -21.96 -24.12
CA SER A 386 2.78 -20.82 -23.52
C SER A 386 2.03 -19.50 -23.72
N VAL A 387 1.29 -19.35 -24.81
CA VAL A 387 0.47 -18.17 -25.10
C VAL A 387 -0.69 -18.11 -24.10
N LYS A 388 -1.46 -19.20 -23.97
CA LYS A 388 -2.59 -19.24 -23.01
C LYS A 388 -2.15 -19.06 -21.57
N SER A 389 -1.03 -19.67 -21.19
CA SER A 389 -0.46 -19.57 -19.86
C SER A 389 -0.12 -18.12 -19.49
N ALA A 390 0.31 -17.31 -20.47
CA ALA A 390 0.55 -15.89 -20.27
C ALA A 390 -0.71 -15.02 -20.38
N GLN A 391 -1.72 -15.42 -21.16
CA GLN A 391 -2.98 -14.69 -21.33
C GLN A 391 -3.89 -14.73 -20.09
N TYR A 392 -3.99 -15.88 -19.43
CA TYR A 392 -4.97 -16.09 -18.36
C TYR A 392 -4.86 -15.12 -17.19
N PRO A 393 -3.66 -14.77 -16.70
CA PRO A 393 -3.53 -13.72 -15.68
C PRO A 393 -4.16 -12.37 -16.09
N PHE A 394 -3.98 -11.94 -17.35
CA PHE A 394 -4.55 -10.70 -17.85
C PHE A 394 -6.09 -10.79 -17.95
N PHE A 395 -6.64 -11.91 -18.42
CA PHE A 395 -8.09 -12.12 -18.44
C PHE A 395 -8.72 -12.07 -17.05
N VAL A 396 -8.10 -12.74 -16.07
CA VAL A 396 -8.58 -12.73 -14.68
C VAL A 396 -8.53 -11.33 -14.10
N ALA A 397 -7.39 -10.64 -14.24
CA ALA A 397 -7.21 -9.30 -13.70
C ALA A 397 -8.15 -8.27 -14.33
N SER A 398 -8.32 -8.29 -15.65
CA SER A 398 -9.27 -7.42 -16.34
C SER A 398 -10.71 -7.68 -15.90
N SER A 399 -11.08 -8.94 -15.69
CA SER A 399 -12.42 -9.29 -15.18
C SER A 399 -12.65 -8.74 -13.77
N LEU A 400 -11.66 -8.87 -12.88
CA LEU A 400 -11.71 -8.28 -11.54
C LEU A 400 -11.78 -6.75 -11.58
N CYS A 401 -11.15 -6.11 -12.57
CA CYS A 401 -11.24 -4.66 -12.77
C CYS A 401 -12.67 -4.23 -13.10
N VAL A 402 -13.36 -4.95 -13.99
CA VAL A 402 -14.77 -4.68 -14.34
C VAL A 402 -15.67 -4.83 -13.11
N VAL A 403 -15.52 -5.93 -12.36
CA VAL A 403 -16.30 -6.15 -11.13
C VAL A 403 -16.04 -5.04 -10.11
N SER A 404 -14.78 -4.65 -9.91
CA SER A 404 -14.39 -3.56 -9.01
C SER A 404 -14.98 -2.21 -9.43
N ALA A 405 -15.02 -1.92 -10.73
CA ALA A 405 -15.62 -0.71 -11.25
C ALA A 405 -17.13 -0.67 -11.00
N ILE A 406 -17.84 -1.79 -11.18
CA ILE A 406 -19.26 -1.91 -10.88
C ILE A 406 -19.51 -1.68 -9.39
N VAL A 407 -18.74 -2.33 -8.51
CA VAL A 407 -18.88 -2.16 -7.05
C VAL A 407 -18.66 -0.70 -6.65
N ALA A 408 -17.64 -0.04 -7.22
CA ALA A 408 -17.36 1.37 -6.98
C ALA A 408 -18.48 2.31 -7.47
N LEU A 409 -19.02 2.05 -8.67
CA LEU A 409 -20.05 2.87 -9.28
C LEU A 409 -21.44 2.65 -8.68
N VAL A 410 -21.71 1.51 -8.03
CA VAL A 410 -23.03 1.23 -7.46
C VAL A 410 -23.07 1.48 -5.95
N PHE A 411 -22.05 1.04 -5.21
CA PHE A 411 -22.14 0.93 -3.75
C PHE A 411 -21.26 1.92 -2.96
N VAL A 412 -20.22 2.48 -3.57
CA VAL A 412 -19.33 3.44 -2.88
C VAL A 412 -19.97 4.84 -2.91
N PRO A 413 -20.04 5.56 -1.77
CA PRO A 413 -20.61 6.91 -1.75
C PRO A 413 -19.75 7.91 -2.53
N HIS A 414 -20.35 9.03 -2.92
CA HIS A 414 -19.58 10.14 -3.46
C HIS A 414 -18.64 10.72 -2.39
N VAL A 415 -17.38 10.97 -2.77
CA VAL A 415 -16.35 11.55 -1.91
C VAL A 415 -15.87 12.85 -2.54
N GLY A 416 -16.09 13.95 -1.82
CA GLY A 416 -15.66 15.31 -2.16
C GLY A 416 -14.53 15.79 -1.26
N GLN A 417 -14.37 17.12 -1.21
CA GLN A 417 -13.27 17.76 -0.47
C GLN A 417 -13.57 17.88 1.04
N ASP A 418 -14.85 17.97 1.44
CA ASP A 418 -15.31 18.12 2.84
C ASP A 418 -15.99 16.85 3.40
N THR A 419 -15.79 15.70 2.76
CA THR A 419 -16.48 14.45 3.15
C THR A 419 -16.14 14.02 4.58
N ILE A 420 -14.93 14.30 5.07
CA ILE A 420 -14.53 13.97 6.44
C ILE A 420 -15.44 14.67 7.45
N GLN A 421 -15.62 15.98 7.31
CA GLN A 421 -16.40 16.79 8.25
C GLN A 421 -17.89 16.43 8.18
N LEU A 422 -18.42 16.21 6.97
CA LEU A 422 -19.80 15.75 6.79
C LEU A 422 -20.05 14.37 7.40
N GLU A 423 -19.05 13.48 7.32
CA GLU A 423 -19.16 12.13 7.88
C GLU A 423 -19.09 12.15 9.41
N ASP A 424 -18.25 13.02 9.99
CA ASP A 424 -18.18 13.24 11.45
C ASP A 424 -19.53 13.73 11.99
N ILE A 425 -20.16 14.71 11.34
CA ILE A 425 -21.50 15.22 11.72
C ILE A 425 -22.55 14.10 11.64
N ARG A 426 -22.63 13.39 10.51
CA ARG A 426 -23.60 12.31 10.31
C ARG A 426 -23.45 11.19 11.33
N PHE A 427 -22.22 10.86 11.67
CA PHE A 427 -21.94 9.82 12.64
C PHE A 427 -22.30 10.26 14.06
N ARG A 428 -22.02 11.51 14.42
CA ARG A 428 -22.43 12.10 15.71
C ARG A 428 -23.94 12.08 15.88
N GLU A 429 -24.69 12.56 14.89
CA GLU A 429 -26.16 12.52 14.90
C GLU A 429 -26.70 11.09 15.02
N TYR A 430 -26.07 10.12 14.35
CA TYR A 430 -26.45 8.72 14.44
C TYR A 430 -26.23 8.18 15.87
N LEU A 431 -25.12 8.52 16.51
CA LEU A 431 -24.84 8.09 17.88
C LEU A 431 -25.84 8.67 18.89
N GLU A 432 -26.14 9.96 18.78
CA GLU A 432 -27.12 10.64 19.65
C GLU A 432 -28.51 10.03 19.50
N ARG A 433 -28.95 9.76 18.26
CA ARG A 433 -30.23 9.07 17.99
C ARG A 433 -30.32 7.67 18.58
N ASN A 434 -29.19 7.01 18.80
CA ASN A 434 -29.13 5.68 19.42
C ASN A 434 -28.78 5.75 20.92
N GLY A 435 -28.87 6.93 21.54
CA GLY A 435 -28.68 7.12 22.97
C GLY A 435 -27.23 7.04 23.45
N TRP A 436 -26.25 7.19 22.54
CA TRP A 436 -24.84 7.26 22.93
C TRP A 436 -24.44 8.72 23.19
N ASP A 437 -23.87 8.97 24.37
CA ASP A 437 -23.48 10.31 24.80
C ASP A 437 -22.22 10.80 24.04
N THR A 438 -22.41 11.75 23.13
CA THR A 438 -21.36 12.34 22.29
C THR A 438 -20.51 13.39 23.01
N SER A 439 -20.88 13.81 24.23
CA SER A 439 -20.03 14.66 25.07
C SER A 439 -18.73 13.95 25.49
N GLN A 440 -18.70 12.62 25.33
CA GLN A 440 -17.53 11.78 25.56
C GLN A 440 -16.44 11.93 24.49
N LEU A 441 -16.77 12.47 23.31
CA LEU A 441 -15.82 12.66 22.21
C LEU A 441 -14.71 13.66 22.56
N GLY A 442 -13.53 13.44 21.97
CA GLY A 442 -12.39 14.33 22.07
C GLY A 442 -11.43 14.01 23.22
N MET A 443 -10.27 14.64 23.19
CA MET A 443 -9.23 14.47 24.19
C MET A 443 -9.54 15.25 25.48
N ALA A 444 -9.28 14.64 26.63
CA ALA A 444 -9.61 15.21 27.95
C ALA A 444 -9.02 16.60 28.20
N ARG A 445 -7.86 16.92 27.61
CA ARG A 445 -7.19 18.23 27.76
C ARG A 445 -7.94 19.37 27.06
N GLU A 446 -8.68 19.09 25.99
CA GLU A 446 -9.49 20.11 25.30
C GLU A 446 -10.82 20.34 25.98
N LYS A 447 -11.45 19.30 26.55
CA LYS A 447 -12.68 19.49 27.34
C LYS A 447 -12.47 20.47 28.49
N VAL A 448 -11.29 20.46 29.12
CA VAL A 448 -10.92 21.41 30.17
C VAL A 448 -10.78 22.84 29.60
N GLN A 449 -10.06 23.02 28.49
CA GLN A 449 -9.90 24.33 27.84
C GLN A 449 -11.21 24.90 27.28
N GLU A 450 -12.07 24.06 26.70
CA GLU A 450 -13.37 24.45 26.16
C GLU A 450 -14.33 24.84 27.30
N THR A 451 -14.30 24.08 28.41
CA THR A 451 -15.04 24.43 29.63
C THR A 451 -14.52 25.72 30.26
N GLU A 452 -13.19 25.94 30.30
CA GLU A 452 -12.56 27.16 30.79
C GLU A 452 -12.85 28.37 29.88
N HIS A 453 -12.86 28.18 28.55
CA HIS A 453 -13.18 29.25 27.60
C HIS A 453 -14.65 29.66 27.70
N ILE A 454 -15.57 28.69 27.79
CA ILE A 454 -17.01 28.94 28.02
C ILE A 454 -17.23 29.59 29.39
N ALA A 455 -16.48 29.18 30.43
CA ALA A 455 -16.53 29.83 31.73
C ALA A 455 -16.01 31.28 31.67
N SER A 456 -14.95 31.53 30.89
CA SER A 456 -14.38 32.87 30.72
C SER A 456 -15.32 33.83 29.98
N GLU A 457 -15.99 33.35 28.92
CA GLU A 457 -16.97 34.13 28.15
C GLU A 457 -18.18 34.51 29.01
N LYS A 458 -18.66 33.57 29.85
CA LYS A 458 -19.75 33.81 30.81
C LYS A 458 -19.38 34.76 31.95
N THR A 459 -18.11 34.92 32.27
CA THR A 459 -17.63 35.91 33.26
C THR A 459 -17.32 37.28 32.66
N SER A 460 -17.22 37.38 31.32
CA SER A 460 -17.00 38.64 30.60
C SER A 460 -18.26 39.27 29.99
N SER A 461 -19.40 38.56 30.07
CA SER A 461 -20.76 39.07 29.81
C SER A 461 -21.45 39.43 31.12
#